data_AF-A0A2K9HJF4-F1
#
_entry.id   AF-A0A2K9HJF4-F1
#
_cell.length_a   1.000
_cell.length_b   1.000
_cell.length_c   1.000
_cell.angle_alpha   90.00
_cell.angle_beta   90.00
_cell.angle_gamma   90.00
#
_symmetry.space_group_name_H-M   'P 1'
#
loop_
_entity.id
_entity.type
_entity.pdbx_description
1 polymer ?
#
loop_
_entity_poly.entity_id
_entity_poly.type
_entity_poly.pdbx_seq_one_letter_code
_entity_poly.pdbx_strand_id
1 'polypeptide(L)'
;MFTYIQILDSNSHLFSGYADYRFHKGLLSLTISHGAEPAHHIEIAINQITDLLIDDFYGYERISFVYKGKKIFIINSGYGESNYFKNHIIQAVNI
;
A
#
# COMPACT_ATOMS: atom_id res chain seq x y z
N MET A 1 10.62 4.71 1.17
CA MET A 1 10.13 5.51 0.01
C MET A 1 8.75 6.05 0.35
N PHE A 2 8.40 7.27 -0.07
CA PHE A 2 7.15 7.92 0.33
C PHE A 2 6.06 7.76 -0.73
N THR A 3 4.87 7.32 -0.34
CA THR A 3 3.69 7.21 -1.22
C THR A 3 2.42 7.59 -0.46
N TYR A 4 1.35 7.96 -1.16
CA TYR A 4 0.07 8.22 -0.52
C TYR A 4 -0.74 6.93 -0.43
N ILE A 5 -1.18 6.57 0.78
CA ILE A 5 -1.93 5.34 1.05
C ILE A 5 -3.30 5.71 1.60
N GLN A 6 -4.31 4.95 1.17
CA GLN A 6 -5.64 4.92 1.74
C GLN A 6 -5.96 3.49 2.18
N ILE A 7 -6.47 3.32 3.39
CA ILE A 7 -6.89 2.04 3.95
C ILE A 7 -8.36 2.17 4.30
N LEU A 8 -9.17 1.29 3.72
CA LEU A 8 -10.58 1.15 4.04
C LEU A 8 -10.77 -0.13 4.84
N ASP A 9 -11.23 -0.01 6.07
CA ASP A 9 -11.58 -1.17 6.90
C ASP A 9 -12.99 -1.70 6.61
N SER A 10 -13.33 -2.84 7.22
CA SER A 10 -14.63 -3.50 7.07
C SER A 10 -15.82 -2.67 7.58
N ASN A 11 -15.57 -1.65 8.41
CA ASN A 11 -16.58 -0.75 8.97
C ASN A 11 -16.67 0.56 8.17
N SER A 12 -16.06 0.62 6.98
CA SER A 12 -15.95 1.82 6.14
C SER A 12 -15.13 2.96 6.77
N HIS A 13 -14.30 2.67 7.78
CA HIS A 13 -13.35 3.66 8.30
C HIS A 13 -12.25 3.84 7.26
N LEU A 14 -12.13 5.07 6.75
CA LEU A 14 -11.06 5.49 5.87
C LEU A 14 -9.90 6.07 6.70
N PHE A 15 -8.73 5.45 6.59
CA PHE A 15 -7.47 6.02 7.07
C PHE A 15 -6.61 6.40 5.86
N SER A 16 -6.03 7.60 5.85
CA SER A 16 -5.22 8.05 4.72
C SER A 16 -4.04 8.90 5.14
N GLY A 17 -2.94 8.83 4.41
CA GLY A 17 -1.74 9.59 4.75
C GLY A 17 -0.56 9.27 3.85
N TYR A 18 0.59 9.84 4.19
CA TYR A 18 1.85 9.50 3.55
C TYR A 18 2.44 8.28 4.24
N ALA A 19 2.90 7.31 3.46
CA ALA A 19 3.51 6.11 3.99
C ALA A 19 4.96 6.02 3.56
N ASP A 20 5.86 5.78 4.51
CA ASP A 20 7.12 5.12 4.21
C ASP A 20 6.87 3.61 4.13
N TYR A 21 7.47 2.97 3.12
CA TYR A 21 7.35 1.53 2.95
C TYR A 21 8.68 0.84 2.67
N ARG A 22 8.74 -0.44 3.04
CA ARG A 22 9.87 -1.33 2.78
C ARG A 22 9.41 -2.77 2.57
N PHE A 23 9.94 -3.41 1.52
CA PHE A 23 9.84 -4.85 1.31
C PHE A 23 11.04 -5.55 1.95
N HIS A 24 10.80 -6.55 2.81
CA HIS A 24 11.87 -7.35 3.40
C HIS A 24 11.35 -8.74 3.81
N LYS A 25 12.04 -9.82 3.40
CA LYS A 25 11.74 -11.22 3.80
C LYS A 25 10.25 -11.60 3.65
N GLY A 26 9.61 -11.22 2.54
CA GLY A 26 8.20 -11.53 2.28
C GLY A 26 7.20 -10.67 3.07
N LEU A 27 7.67 -9.62 3.75
CA LEU A 27 6.85 -8.64 4.45
C LEU A 27 6.93 -7.30 3.73
N LEU A 28 5.77 -6.63 3.62
CA LEU A 28 5.65 -5.22 3.33
C LEU A 28 5.39 -4.48 4.64
N SER A 29 6.39 -3.72 5.08
CA SER A 29 6.31 -2.83 6.24
C SER A 29 5.85 -1.45 5.77
N LEU A 30 4.75 -0.94 6.32
CA LEU A 30 4.22 0.40 6.08
C LEU A 30 4.24 1.21 7.36
N THR A 31 4.76 2.44 7.30
CA THR A 31 4.65 3.42 8.38
C THR A 31 3.94 4.64 7.82
N ILE A 32 2.70 4.84 8.25
CA ILE A 32 1.80 5.85 7.69
C ILE A 32 1.73 7.03 8.66
N SER A 33 2.01 8.24 8.17
CA SER A 33 1.89 9.49 8.91
C SER A 33 0.72 10.32 8.39
N HIS A 34 -0.02 10.92 9.33
CA HIS A 34 -1.13 11.83 9.05
C HIS A 34 -1.00 13.08 9.93
N GLY A 35 -0.44 14.16 9.37
CA GLY A 35 -0.26 15.41 10.11
C GLY A 35 0.56 15.23 11.39
N ALA A 36 -0.02 15.64 12.52
CA ALA A 36 0.58 15.51 13.86
C ALA A 36 0.15 14.24 14.61
N GLU A 37 -0.63 13.36 13.99
CA GLU A 37 -1.06 12.11 14.61
C GLU A 37 0.11 11.11 14.72
N PRO A 38 0.09 10.22 15.73
CA PRO A 38 1.07 9.15 15.84
C PRO A 38 1.10 8.30 14.56
N ALA A 39 2.32 8.04 14.06
CA ALA A 39 2.49 7.21 12.89
C ALA A 39 1.91 5.81 13.11
N HIS A 40 1.11 5.34 12.17
CA HIS A 40 0.51 4.02 12.21
C HIS A 40 1.38 3.03 11.46
N HIS A 41 1.87 2.02 12.16
CA HIS A 41 2.71 0.98 11.57
C HIS A 41 1.91 -0.28 11.26
N ILE A 42 2.08 -0.82 10.06
CA ILE A 42 1.42 -2.05 9.58
C ILE A 42 2.45 -2.95 8.92
N GLU A 43 2.47 -4.22 9.34
CA GLU A 43 3.18 -5.28 8.63
C GLU A 43 2.20 -6.16 7.85
N ILE A 44 2.43 -6.24 6.54
CA ILE A 44 1.62 -6.99 5.59
C ILE A 44 2.44 -8.19 5.11
N ALA A 45 1.99 -9.39 5.46
CA ALA A 45 2.56 -10.61 4.90
C ALA A 45 2.12 -10.75 3.45
N ILE A 46 3.07 -10.76 2.51
CA ILE A 46 2.76 -10.68 1.07
C ILE A 46 1.97 -11.92 0.60
N ASN A 47 2.26 -13.08 1.18
CA ASN A 47 1.55 -14.33 0.90
C ASN A 47 0.10 -14.35 1.41
N GLN A 48 -0.34 -13.34 2.16
CA GLN A 48 -1.73 -13.18 2.63
C GLN A 48 -2.49 -12.11 1.84
N ILE A 49 -1.85 -11.51 0.84
CA ILE A 49 -2.49 -10.53 -0.03
C ILE A 49 -3.40 -11.27 -1.02
N THR A 50 -4.63 -10.79 -1.15
CA THR A 50 -5.59 -11.26 -2.16
C THR A 50 -6.10 -10.10 -3.00
N ASP A 51 -6.72 -10.42 -4.13
CA ASP A 51 -7.41 -9.44 -4.99
C ASP A 51 -6.52 -8.25 -5.40
N LEU A 52 -5.25 -8.53 -5.74
CA LEU A 52 -4.32 -7.53 -6.23
C LEU A 52 -4.81 -6.99 -7.59
N LEU A 53 -5.05 -5.69 -7.64
CA LEU A 53 -5.46 -4.96 -8.84
C LEU A 53 -4.56 -3.75 -9.03
N ILE A 54 -4.15 -3.51 -10.27
CA ILE A 54 -3.40 -2.32 -10.68
C ILE A 54 -4.21 -1.64 -11.79
N ASP A 55 -4.63 -0.40 -11.56
CA ASP A 55 -5.45 0.36 -12.50
C ASP A 55 -5.02 1.84 -12.61
N ASP A 56 -5.59 2.53 -13.60
CA ASP A 56 -5.49 3.98 -13.72
C ASP A 56 -6.61 4.63 -12.90
N PHE A 57 -6.23 5.53 -11.99
CA PHE A 57 -7.13 6.29 -11.15
C PHE A 57 -6.85 7.79 -11.34
N TYR A 58 -7.65 8.43 -12.19
CA TYR A 58 -7.50 9.85 -12.54
C TYR A 58 -6.11 10.21 -13.08
N GLY A 59 -5.53 9.35 -13.93
CA GLY A 59 -4.19 9.56 -14.51
C GLY A 59 -3.02 9.19 -13.60
N TYR A 60 -3.30 8.61 -12.42
CA TYR A 60 -2.30 8.04 -11.52
C TYR A 60 -2.45 6.53 -11.47
N GLU A 61 -1.32 5.83 -11.42
CA GLU A 61 -1.35 4.39 -11.16
C GLU A 61 -1.80 4.13 -9.72
N ARG A 62 -2.83 3.31 -9.56
CA ARG A 62 -3.33 2.87 -8.26
C ARG A 62 -3.15 1.38 -8.13
N ILE A 63 -2.56 0.98 -7.01
CA ILE A 63 -2.39 -0.41 -6.61
C ILE A 63 -3.37 -0.67 -5.48
N SER A 64 -4.20 -1.69 -5.61
CA SER A 64 -5.16 -2.06 -4.56
C SER A 64 -5.13 -3.55 -4.29
N PHE A 65 -5.35 -3.93 -3.04
CA PHE A 65 -5.38 -5.31 -2.62
C PHE A 65 -6.11 -5.48 -1.29
N VAL A 66 -6.43 -6.72 -0.94
CA VAL A 66 -7.08 -7.08 0.31
C VAL A 66 -6.07 -7.76 1.24
N TYR A 67 -6.06 -7.36 2.51
CA TYR A 67 -5.27 -7.99 3.57
C TYR A 67 -6.06 -7.99 4.87
N LYS A 68 -6.26 -9.17 5.48
CA LYS A 68 -7.02 -9.36 6.72
C LYS A 68 -8.40 -8.67 6.70
N GLY A 69 -9.10 -8.75 5.56
CA GLY A 69 -10.42 -8.13 5.37
C GLY A 69 -10.42 -6.61 5.21
N LYS A 70 -9.25 -5.96 5.14
CA LYS A 70 -9.11 -4.53 4.84
C LYS A 70 -8.74 -4.34 3.38
N LYS A 71 -9.35 -3.36 2.72
CA LYS A 71 -8.98 -2.97 1.36
C LYS A 71 -7.96 -1.83 1.42
N ILE A 72 -6.79 -2.07 0.86
CA ILE A 72 -5.67 -1.14 0.85
C ILE A 72 -5.55 -0.59 -0.55
N PHE A 73 -5.41 0.73 -0.66
CA PHE A 73 -5.17 1.47 -1.89
C PHE A 73 -3.90 2.28 -1.75
N ILE A 74 -3.05 2.21 -2.76
CA ILE A 74 -1.79 2.93 -2.82
C ILE A 74 -1.82 3.70 -4.12
N ILE A 75 -1.80 5.04 -4.01
CA ILE A 75 -1.79 5.92 -5.16
C ILE A 75 -0.35 6.33 -5.41
N ASN A 76 0.15 5.91 -6.56
CA ASN A 76 1.50 6.21 -6.96
C ASN A 76 1.56 7.61 -7.57
N SER A 77 1.81 8.60 -6.73
CA SER A 77 1.88 10.01 -7.14
C SER A 77 3.18 10.39 -7.86
N GLY A 78 4.04 9.43 -8.20
CA GLY A 78 5.26 9.65 -8.99
C GLY A 78 6.47 10.23 -8.24
N TYR A 79 6.42 10.35 -6.90
CA TYR A 79 7.55 10.81 -6.08
C TYR A 79 8.39 9.61 -5.60
N GLY A 80 9.62 9.48 -6.10
CA GLY A 80 10.44 8.27 -5.96
C GLY A 80 10.05 7.21 -7.00
N GLU A 81 10.99 6.35 -7.41
CA GLU A 81 10.85 5.38 -8.51
C GLU A 81 9.42 4.83 -8.63
N SER A 82 8.65 5.39 -9.56
CA SER A 82 7.23 5.11 -9.72
C SER A 82 6.95 3.65 -10.06
N ASN A 83 7.96 2.87 -10.44
CA ASN A 83 7.79 1.45 -10.68
C ASN A 83 8.27 0.57 -9.51
N TYR A 84 8.91 1.12 -8.48
CA TYR A 84 9.53 0.31 -7.43
C TYR A 84 8.47 -0.49 -6.66
N PHE A 85 7.44 0.17 -6.09
CA PHE A 85 6.41 -0.54 -5.34
C PHE A 85 5.72 -1.60 -6.20
N LYS A 86 5.30 -1.21 -7.41
CA LYS A 86 4.63 -2.08 -8.37
C LYS A 86 5.46 -3.31 -8.71
N ASN A 87 6.73 -3.11 -9.09
CA ASN A 87 7.60 -4.21 -9.48
C ASN A 87 7.81 -5.17 -8.30
N HIS A 88 8.01 -4.65 -7.09
CA HIS A 88 8.23 -5.47 -5.90
C HIS A 88 6.97 -6.21 -5.46
N ILE A 89 5.79 -5.58 -5.49
CA ILE A 89 4.54 -6.26 -5.11
C ILE A 89 4.17 -7.34 -6.13
N ILE A 90 4.33 -7.08 -7.43
CA ILE A 90 4.10 -8.08 -8.49
C ILE A 90 5.07 -9.25 -8.34
N GLN A 91 6.37 -8.98 -8.17
CA GLN A 91 7.38 -10.02 -7.99
C GLN A 91 7.14 -10.84 -6.72
N ALA A 92 6.63 -10.23 -5.67
CA ALA A 92 6.44 -10.91 -4.40
C ALA A 92 5.10 -11.69 -4.31
N VAL A 93 4.11 -11.33 -5.12
CA VAL A 93 2.82 -12.05 -5.23
C VAL A 93 2.86 -13.14 -6.30
N ASN A 94 3.63 -12.96 -7.38
CA ASN A 94 3.89 -14.01 -8.38
C ASN A 94 4.95 -15.00 -7.87
N ILE A 95 4.50 -15.97 -7.08
CA ILE A 95 5.20 -17.24 -6.86
C ILE A 95 4.96 -18.17 -8.06
#